data_AF-A0A7Y5UT53-F1
#
_entry.id   AF-A0A7Y5UT53-F1
#
_cell.length_a   1.000
_cell.length_b   1.000
_cell.length_c   1.000
_cell.angle_alpha   90.00
_cell.angle_beta   90.00
_cell.angle_gamma   90.00
#
_symmetry.space_group_name_H-M   'P 1'
#
loop_
_entity.id
_entity.type
_entity.pdbx_description
1 polymer ?
#
loop_
_entity_poly.entity_id
_entity_poly.type
_entity_poly.pdbx_seq_one_letter_code
_entity_poly.pdbx_strand_id
1 'polypeptide(L)'
;GIGSAIAANKVPGVRAATCCDVAMAKNAREHNFANVLSLGGKLVARDVAHEIVKAFLSTATGEARHARRVAKITDIERRYLKGAPGGVQA
;
A
#
# COMPACT_ATOMS: atom_id res chain seq x y z
N GLY A 1 -10.91 -2.07 5.24
CA GLY A 1 -10.82 -1.32 3.98
C GLY A 1 -10.20 0.03 4.24
N ILE A 2 -10.92 1.11 3.94
CA ILE A 2 -10.36 2.48 3.96
C ILE A 2 -9.72 2.83 5.32
N GLY A 3 -10.45 2.72 6.44
CA GLY A 3 -9.90 3.03 7.76
C GLY A 3 -8.69 2.18 8.12
N SER A 4 -8.73 0.88 7.81
CA SER A 4 -7.60 -0.05 8.01
C SER A 4 -6.37 0.37 7.20
N ALA A 5 -6.55 0.79 5.94
CA ALA A 5 -5.46 1.28 5.11
C ALA A 5 -4.92 2.63 5.62
N ILE A 6 -5.78 3.56 6.03
CA ILE A 6 -5.37 4.84 6.62
C ILE A 6 -4.52 4.61 7.87
N ALA A 7 -4.95 3.72 8.77
CA ALA A 7 -4.21 3.37 9.97
C ALA A 7 -2.87 2.68 9.64
N ALA A 8 -2.88 1.68 8.75
CA ALA A 8 -1.68 0.96 8.34
C ALA A 8 -0.64 1.91 7.72
N ASN A 9 -1.08 2.88 6.90
CA ASN A 9 -0.22 3.89 6.27
C ASN A 9 0.40 4.90 7.25
N LYS A 10 0.10 4.83 8.55
CA LYS A 10 0.82 5.60 9.58
C LYS A 10 2.07 4.89 10.08
N VAL A 11 2.22 3.59 9.79
CA VAL A 11 3.39 2.81 10.18
C VAL A 11 4.53 3.05 9.19
N PRO A 12 5.75 3.37 9.65
CA PRO A 12 6.89 3.59 8.77
C PRO A 12 7.12 2.42 7.80
N GLY A 13 7.27 2.72 6.51
CA GLY A 13 7.52 1.77 5.43
C GLY A 13 6.27 1.08 4.87
N VAL A 14 5.08 1.31 5.45
CA VAL A 14 3.83 0.71 4.96
C VAL A 14 3.23 1.52 3.83
N ARG A 15 2.83 0.81 2.76
CA ARG A 15 2.02 1.32 1.66
C ARG A 15 0.84 0.38 1.46
N ALA A 16 -0.22 0.66 2.22
CA ALA A 16 -1.48 -0.03 2.16
C ALA A 16 -2.41 0.57 1.10
N ALA A 17 -2.89 -0.26 0.18
CA ALA A 17 -3.87 0.12 -0.83
C ALA A 17 -5.23 -0.51 -0.51
N THR A 18 -6.30 0.30 -0.54
CA THR A 18 -7.67 -0.23 -0.53
C THR A 18 -8.09 -0.51 -1.97
N CYS A 19 -8.39 -1.78 -2.29
CA CYS A 19 -8.80 -2.19 -3.64
C CYS A 19 -10.24 -2.72 -3.62
N CYS A 20 -11.01 -2.43 -4.66
CA CYS A 20 -12.35 -3.00 -4.87
C CYS A 20 -12.48 -3.82 -6.15
N ASP A 21 -11.42 -3.90 -6.96
CA ASP A 21 -11.35 -4.74 -8.16
C ASP A 21 -9.90 -5.20 -8.45
N VAL A 22 -9.77 -6.11 -9.42
CA VAL A 22 -8.50 -6.72 -9.84
C VAL A 22 -7.54 -5.70 -10.47
N ALA A 23 -8.07 -4.70 -11.19
CA ALA A 23 -7.24 -3.69 -11.84
C ALA A 23 -6.54 -2.79 -10.82
N MET A 24 -7.25 -2.39 -9.77
CA MET A 24 -6.70 -1.68 -8.62
C MET A 24 -5.63 -2.51 -7.91
N ALA A 25 -5.84 -3.83 -7.75
CA ALA A 25 -4.88 -4.72 -7.11
C ALA A 25 -3.55 -4.77 -7.87
N LYS A 26 -3.62 -4.92 -9.20
CA LYS A 26 -2.45 -4.89 -10.09
C LYS A 26 -1.75 -3.54 -10.02
N ASN A 27 -2.49 -2.44 -10.17
CA ASN A 27 -1.96 -1.09 -10.10
C ASN A 27 -1.29 -0.79 -8.74
N ALA A 28 -1.89 -1.25 -7.64
CA ALA A 28 -1.33 -1.09 -6.30
C ALA A 28 0.07 -1.72 -6.19
N ARG A 29 0.26 -2.92 -6.74
CA ARG A 29 1.56 -3.61 -6.78
C ARG A 29 2.52 -2.97 -7.77
N GLU A 30 2.11 -2.88 -9.03
CA GLU A 30 2.95 -2.49 -10.15
C GLU A 30 3.41 -1.03 -10.05
N HIS A 31 2.51 -0.11 -9.72
CA HIS A 31 2.79 1.33 -9.77
C HIS A 31 3.11 1.95 -8.42
N ASN A 32 2.57 1.38 -7.34
CA ASN A 32 2.66 2.00 -6.00
C ASN A 32 3.52 1.19 -5.03
N PHE A 33 3.98 0.01 -5.47
CA PHE A 33 4.77 -0.93 -4.67
C PHE A 33 4.10 -1.18 -3.31
N ALA A 34 2.77 -1.29 -3.33
CA ALA A 34 1.98 -1.54 -2.15
C ALA A 34 2.38 -2.89 -1.55
N ASN A 35 2.71 -2.89 -0.26
CA ASN A 35 3.10 -4.07 0.49
C ASN A 35 1.98 -4.57 1.41
N VAL A 36 0.88 -3.82 1.50
CA VAL A 36 -0.31 -4.21 2.25
C VAL A 36 -1.55 -4.02 1.35
N LEU A 37 -2.42 -5.02 1.32
CA LEU A 37 -3.73 -4.96 0.68
C LEU A 37 -4.80 -4.75 1.76
N SER A 38 -5.73 -3.83 1.53
CA SER A 38 -6.93 -3.68 2.35
C SER A 38 -8.19 -3.86 1.50
N LEU A 39 -9.17 -4.55 2.05
CA LEU A 39 -10.44 -4.83 1.39
C LEU A 39 -11.62 -4.31 2.21
N GLY A 40 -12.70 -3.93 1.52
CA GLY A 40 -13.97 -3.61 2.15
C GLY A 40 -14.78 -4.88 2.36
N GLY A 41 -14.78 -5.44 3.57
CA GLY A 41 -15.45 -6.73 3.85
C GLY A 41 -16.95 -6.76 3.55
N LYS A 42 -17.63 -5.60 3.56
CA LYS A 42 -19.05 -5.47 3.16
C LYS A 42 -19.26 -4.96 1.72
N LEU A 43 -18.19 -4.53 1.05
CA LEU A 43 -18.24 -3.86 -0.25
C LEU A 43 -17.79 -4.77 -1.40
N VAL A 44 -16.95 -5.76 -1.10
CA VAL A 44 -16.38 -6.67 -2.09
C VAL A 44 -16.97 -8.06 -1.86
N ALA A 45 -17.64 -8.60 -2.88
CA ALA A 45 -18.14 -9.97 -2.85
C ALA A 45 -16.99 -10.96 -2.69
N ARG A 46 -17.25 -12.11 -2.04
CA ARG A 46 -16.21 -13.08 -1.68
C ARG A 46 -15.37 -13.56 -2.86
N ASP A 47 -16.00 -13.90 -3.98
CA ASP A 47 -15.29 -14.42 -5.15
C ASP A 47 -14.41 -13.33 -5.79
N VAL A 48 -14.92 -12.11 -5.88
CA VAL A 48 -14.16 -10.94 -6.32
C VAL A 48 -12.99 -10.67 -5.36
N ALA A 49 -13.17 -10.81 -4.05
CA ALA A 49 -12.11 -10.65 -3.07
C ALA A 49 -10.98 -11.66 -3.29
N HIS A 50 -11.29 -12.93 -3.62
CA HIS A 50 -10.27 -13.92 -3.95
C HIS A 50 -9.48 -13.53 -5.20
N GLU A 51 -10.14 -13.03 -6.25
CA GLU A 51 -9.47 -12.58 -7.47
C GLU A 51 -8.55 -11.38 -7.20
N ILE A 52 -9.00 -10.42 -6.39
CA ILE A 52 -8.21 -9.26 -5.96
C ILE A 52 -6.96 -9.71 -5.20
N VAL A 53 -7.13 -10.61 -4.22
CA VAL A 53 -6.01 -11.13 -3.42
C VAL A 53 -5.02 -11.86 -4.32
N LYS A 54 -5.50 -12.74 -5.20
CA LYS A 54 -4.66 -13.48 -6.16
C LYS A 54 -3.85 -12.51 -7.02
N ALA A 55 -4.50 -11.50 -7.60
CA ALA A 55 -3.85 -10.50 -8.42
C ALA A 55 -2.81 -9.68 -7.64
N PHE A 56 -3.11 -9.28 -6.41
CA PHE A 56 -2.16 -8.55 -5.56
C PHE A 56 -0.93 -9.40 -5.24
N LEU A 57 -1.10 -10.68 -4.92
CA LEU A 57 0.02 -11.57 -4.57
C LEU A 57 0.87 -11.96 -5.80
N SER A 58 0.25 -12.12 -6.97
CA SER A 58 0.95 -12.54 -8.18
C SER A 58 1.58 -11.40 -8.97
N THR A 59 1.18 -10.15 -8.73
CA THR A 59 1.70 -9.00 -9.48
C THR A 59 3.00 -8.49 -8.85
N ALA A 60 4.07 -8.48 -9.66
CA ALA A 60 5.35 -7.91 -9.28
C ALA A 60 5.30 -6.37 -9.26
N THR A 61 6.26 -5.75 -8.57
CA THR A 61 6.47 -4.30 -8.66
C THR A 61 7.03 -3.96 -10.04
N GLY A 62 6.56 -2.84 -10.62
CA GLY A 62 6.84 -2.46 -12.01
C GLY A 62 8.08 -1.59 -12.21
N GLU A 63 8.06 -0.84 -13.31
CA GLU A 63 9.16 -0.06 -13.88
C GLU A 63 9.77 1.04 -12.99
N ALA A 64 11.00 1.45 -13.34
CA ALA A 64 11.76 2.51 -12.67
C ALA A 64 11.01 3.85 -12.56
N ARG A 65 10.11 4.18 -13.50
CA ARG A 65 9.31 5.42 -13.43
C ARG A 65 8.41 5.46 -12.19
N HIS A 66 7.93 4.30 -11.74
CA HIS A 66 7.08 4.15 -10.56
C HIS A 66 7.90 4.25 -9.28
N ALA A 67 9.11 3.69 -9.27
CA ALA A 67 10.05 3.80 -8.16
C ALA A 67 10.33 5.26 -7.77
N ARG A 68 10.44 6.18 -8.75
CA ARG A 68 10.60 7.63 -8.49
C ARG A 68 9.42 8.24 -7.72
N ARG A 69 8.19 7.77 -7.95
CA ARG A 69 7.00 8.24 -7.21
C ARG A 69 6.97 7.64 -5.81
N VAL A 70 7.32 6.36 -5.66
CA VAL A 70 7.44 5.69 -4.36
C VAL A 70 8.53 6.33 -3.50
N ALA A 71 9.64 6.77 -4.09
CA ALA A 71 10.67 7.53 -3.39
C ALA A 71 10.10 8.84 -2.81
N LYS A 72 9.31 9.61 -3.58
CA LYS A 72 8.64 10.82 -3.08
C LYS A 72 7.69 10.54 -1.92
N ILE A 73 6.96 9.42 -1.96
CA ILE A 73 6.10 9.00 -0.84
C ILE A 73 6.96 8.72 0.41
N THR A 74 8.08 8.03 0.23
CA THR A 74 9.03 7.72 1.31
C THR A 74 9.68 8.99 1.88
N ASP A 75 9.96 9.99 1.05
CA ASP A 75 10.52 11.27 1.50
C ASP A 75 9.51 12.06 2.34
N ILE A 76 8.22 12.05 1.95
CA ILE A 76 7.14 12.63 2.77
C ILE A 76 7.06 11.92 4.11
N GLU A 77 7.04 10.59 4.10
CA GLU A 77 7.04 9.78 5.31
C GLU A 77 8.20 10.15 6.25
N ARG A 78 9.43 10.17 5.74
CA ARG A 78 10.63 10.55 6.52
C ARG A 78 10.55 11.97 7.09
N ARG A 79 9.98 12.90 6.33
CA ARG A 79 9.82 14.29 6.75
C ARG A 79 8.89 14.43 7.96
N TYR A 80 7.79 13.68 7.97
CA TYR A 80 6.73 13.83 8.99
C TYR A 80 6.79 12.80 10.12
N LEU A 81 7.60 11.75 10.00
CA LEU A 81 7.91 10.84 11.11
C LEU A 81 8.94 11.40 12.10
N LYS A 82 9.75 12.40 11.70
CA LYS A 82 10.68 13.10 12.61
C LYS A 82 9.87 13.95 13.61
N GLY A 83 9.50 13.33 14.71
CA GLY A 83 8.73 13.96 15.79
C GLY A 83 8.28 13.01 16.90
N ALA A 84 8.44 11.69 16.77
CA ALA A 84 8.26 10.78 17.90
C ALA A 84 9.49 10.82 18.82
N PRO A 85 9.36 11.24 20.10
CA PRO A 85 10.46 11.16 21.04
C PRO A 85 10.75 9.68 21.31
N GLY A 86 11.91 9.17 20.85
CA GLY A 86 12.34 7.79 21.18
C GLY A 86 13.28 7.08 20.21
N GLY A 87 13.63 7.65 19.06
CA GLY A 87 14.60 7.02 18.15
C GLY A 87 16.04 7.36 18.52
N VAL A 88 16.72 6.47 19.22
CA VAL A 88 18.18 6.50 19.44
C VAL A 88 18.87 6.73 18.10
N GLN A 89 19.72 7.78 18.05
CA GLN A 89 20.65 7.99 16.95
C GLN A 89 21.72 6.89 17.04
N ALA A 90 21.87 6.12 15.96
CA ALA A 90 23.06 5.34 15.68
C ALA A 90 23.84 6.05 14.58
#